data_AF-A0A915MHA0-F1
#
_entry.id   AF-A0A915MHA0-F1
#
_cell.length_a   1.000
_cell.length_b   1.000
_cell.length_c   1.000
_cell.angle_alpha   90.00
_cell.angle_beta   90.00
_cell.angle_gamma   90.00
#
_symmetry.space_group_name_H-M   'P 1'
#
loop_
_entity.id
_entity.type
_entity.pdbx_description
1 polymer ?
#
loop_
_entity_poly.entity_id
_entity_poly.type
_entity_poly.pdbx_seq_one_letter_code
_entity_poly.pdbx_strand_id
1 'polypeptide(L)'
;MASVSFFVRFVAIVLLVVSIVYCDLVGHGKHELVNGKIVKLRGNTKMAEKPEDLELYKNRVGSCDVEMDKDGHITLWYLKHSNTAKEGCSIDLVVRDALDPNSEFPMRFGIQHNKELTDCLADMRFDWERERADNMSAMTSNLLAFSFSLKNGEFDRVKGGFAERHKKFCGDVPKCKDRGGKCLEVGDHSVGWARSGDYIRVNIQHIGETIFWTCQSKVTHNRHEADVLHHFDKEMDFTNCIKTPRDYFCFKEKNVRRPKKWRITDEDYTDKEYSSLFTFHILPITSMQTSMQNLWIECDKDADKEDCNENAAFQQCDKMFVKFPFYVFKMLVPDDSVNKQTTTEKTTTMVTCPTCDPYVNCPDIDCPSFFGCPDVDCPAKKDSKKTLQITLVIVGSIIL
;
A
#
# COMPACT_ATOMS: atom_id res chain seq x y z
N MET A 1 5.16 25.31 -50.26
CA MET A 1 4.41 26.09 -49.24
C MET A 1 3.42 25.17 -48.57
N ALA A 2 3.64 24.80 -47.31
CA ALA A 2 2.64 24.05 -46.55
C ALA A 2 1.41 24.94 -46.37
N SER A 3 0.23 24.44 -46.72
CA SER A 3 -1.03 25.17 -46.55
C SER A 3 -1.22 25.53 -45.07
N VAL A 4 -1.48 26.80 -44.78
CA VAL A 4 -1.76 27.33 -43.43
C VAL A 4 -2.83 26.49 -42.71
N SER A 5 -3.76 25.89 -43.46
CA SER A 5 -4.79 24.99 -42.95
C SER A 5 -4.23 23.72 -42.31
N PHE A 6 -3.16 23.14 -42.85
CA PHE A 6 -2.54 21.92 -42.31
C PHE A 6 -1.84 22.22 -40.98
N PHE A 7 -1.18 23.38 -40.87
CA PHE A 7 -0.49 23.79 -39.66
C PHE A 7 -1.47 24.06 -38.50
N VAL A 8 -2.60 24.72 -38.78
CA VAL A 8 -3.64 24.97 -37.77
C VAL A 8 -4.29 23.67 -37.28
N ARG A 9 -4.58 22.72 -38.18
CA ARG A 9 -5.14 21.41 -37.80
C ARG A 9 -4.15 20.58 -36.99
N PHE A 10 -2.86 20.61 -37.34
CA PHE A 10 -1.83 19.90 -36.59
C PHE A 10 -1.63 20.48 -35.18
N VAL A 11 -1.61 21.81 -35.05
CA VAL A 11 -1.54 22.50 -33.75
C VAL A 11 -2.78 22.20 -32.89
N ALA A 12 -3.98 22.20 -33.48
CA ALA A 12 -5.19 21.85 -32.76
C ALA A 12 -5.19 20.38 -32.26
N ILE A 13 -4.72 19.44 -33.07
CA ILE A 13 -4.59 18.03 -32.69
C ILE A 13 -3.51 17.86 -31.61
N VAL A 14 -2.36 18.51 -31.74
CA VAL A 14 -1.31 18.48 -30.70
C VAL A 14 -1.81 19.11 -29.40
N LEU A 15 -2.55 20.21 -29.44
CA LEU A 15 -3.17 20.81 -28.25
C LEU A 15 -4.22 19.87 -27.62
N LEU A 16 -5.03 19.18 -28.42
CA LEU A 16 -6.02 18.20 -27.92
C LEU A 16 -5.35 16.95 -27.33
N VAL A 17 -4.27 16.45 -27.92
CA VAL A 17 -3.53 15.28 -27.43
C VAL A 17 -2.66 15.61 -26.21
N VAL A 18 -2.13 16.83 -26.12
CA VAL A 18 -1.39 17.32 -24.94
C VAL A 18 -2.33 17.65 -23.77
N SER A 19 -3.62 17.89 -24.04
CA SER A 19 -4.63 18.19 -23.02
C SER A 19 -5.34 16.95 -22.44
N ILE A 20 -4.79 15.74 -22.62
CA ILE A 20 -5.28 14.57 -21.89
C ILE A 20 -5.00 14.83 -20.41
N VAL A 21 -6.03 15.24 -19.68
CA VAL A 21 -6.00 15.37 -18.22
C VAL A 21 -5.80 13.96 -17.68
N TYR A 22 -4.59 13.65 -17.23
CA TYR A 22 -4.30 12.41 -16.53
C TYR A 22 -5.07 12.43 -15.20
N CYS A 23 -6.12 11.62 -15.13
CA CYS A 23 -6.84 11.36 -13.89
C CYS A 23 -6.21 10.13 -13.24
N ASP A 24 -5.52 10.35 -12.12
CA ASP A 24 -5.05 9.26 -11.27
C ASP A 24 -6.17 8.86 -10.31
N LEU A 25 -6.20 7.59 -9.91
CA LEU A 25 -7.05 7.15 -8.82
C LEU A 25 -6.21 7.01 -7.56
N VAL A 26 -6.76 7.37 -6.41
CA VAL A 26 -6.13 7.20 -5.09
C VAL A 26 -7.07 6.51 -4.09
N GLY A 27 -6.47 5.83 -3.12
CA GLY A 27 -7.19 5.27 -1.98
C GLY A 27 -8.01 4.02 -2.29
N HIS A 28 -8.71 3.52 -1.26
CA HIS A 28 -9.60 2.36 -1.38
C HIS A 28 -10.89 2.73 -2.13
N GLY A 29 -11.43 3.92 -1.90
CA GLY A 29 -12.61 4.46 -2.57
C GLY A 29 -12.40 4.79 -4.05
N LYS A 30 -11.15 4.74 -4.54
CA LYS A 30 -10.74 5.08 -5.92
C LYS A 30 -11.13 6.53 -6.28
N HIS A 31 -10.75 7.48 -5.44
CA HIS A 31 -11.05 8.89 -5.64
C HIS A 31 -10.28 9.46 -6.83
N GLU A 32 -10.89 10.40 -7.56
CA GLU A 32 -10.27 11.03 -8.74
C GLU A 32 -9.31 12.14 -8.33
N LEU A 33 -8.02 11.95 -8.63
CA LEU A 33 -6.95 12.90 -8.41
C LEU A 33 -6.57 13.58 -9.73
N VAL A 34 -6.79 14.89 -9.80
CA VAL A 34 -6.41 15.74 -10.94
C VAL A 34 -5.58 16.91 -10.42
N ASN A 35 -4.39 17.10 -10.97
CA ASN A 35 -3.48 18.21 -10.61
C ASN A 35 -3.25 18.34 -9.09
N GLY A 36 -3.18 17.21 -8.39
CA GLY A 36 -2.93 17.17 -6.93
C GLY A 36 -4.16 17.48 -6.06
N LYS A 37 -5.37 17.51 -6.62
CA LYS A 37 -6.63 17.73 -5.90
C LYS A 37 -7.59 16.56 -6.12
N ILE A 38 -8.39 16.25 -5.11
CA ILE A 38 -9.48 15.28 -5.24
C ILE A 38 -10.69 15.99 -5.84
N VAL A 39 -10.93 15.77 -7.12
CA VAL A 39 -12.03 16.42 -7.85
C VAL A 39 -13.34 15.64 -7.73
N LYS A 40 -13.27 14.35 -7.41
CA LYS A 40 -14.42 13.50 -7.14
C LYS A 40 -14.11 12.45 -6.07
N LEU A 41 -14.83 12.47 -4.96
CA LEU A 41 -14.89 11.35 -4.04
C LEU A 41 -15.75 10.26 -4.66
N ARG A 42 -15.22 9.04 -4.66
CA ARG A 42 -15.90 7.85 -5.16
C ARG A 42 -15.85 6.79 -4.08
N GLY A 43 -16.70 5.77 -4.18
CA GLY A 43 -16.62 4.53 -3.39
C GLY A 43 -16.87 4.71 -1.90
N ASN A 44 -16.04 5.49 -1.23
CA ASN A 44 -16.08 5.94 0.15
C ASN A 44 -16.31 7.45 0.17
N THR A 45 -17.47 7.90 0.62
CA THR A 45 -17.90 9.32 0.49
C THR A 45 -18.43 9.88 1.80
N LYS A 46 -18.91 9.02 2.71
CA LYS A 46 -19.43 9.40 4.02
C LYS A 46 -18.31 9.31 5.05
N MET A 47 -18.24 10.23 6.01
CA MET A 47 -17.39 10.05 7.19
C MET A 47 -18.03 9.06 8.17
N ALA A 48 -17.24 8.12 8.69
CA ALA A 48 -17.69 7.26 9.78
C ALA A 48 -17.84 8.06 11.07
N GLU A 49 -18.99 7.94 11.73
CA GLU A 49 -19.30 8.61 13.01
C GLU A 49 -19.39 7.60 14.16
N LYS A 50 -19.64 6.33 13.85
CA LYS A 50 -19.80 5.25 14.81
C LYS A 50 -19.27 3.92 14.26
N PRO A 51 -18.99 2.93 15.13
CA PRO A 51 -18.41 1.66 14.70
C PRO A 51 -19.22 0.92 13.62
N GLU A 52 -20.55 1.02 13.65
CA GLU A 52 -21.43 0.35 12.68
C GLU A 52 -21.29 0.90 11.26
N ASP A 53 -20.80 2.14 11.10
CA ASP A 53 -20.54 2.72 9.78
C ASP A 53 -19.39 1.99 9.05
N LEU A 54 -18.53 1.26 9.77
CA LEU A 54 -17.40 0.54 9.20
C LEU A 54 -17.80 -0.77 8.51
N GLU A 55 -19.00 -1.31 8.78
CA GLU A 55 -19.40 -2.64 8.30
C GLU A 55 -19.42 -2.73 6.77
N LEU A 56 -19.90 -1.69 6.09
CA LEU A 56 -19.90 -1.64 4.62
C LEU A 56 -18.49 -1.56 4.04
N TYR A 57 -17.58 -0.89 4.74
CA TYR A 57 -16.18 -0.81 4.33
C TYR A 57 -15.51 -2.18 4.46
N LYS A 58 -15.67 -2.86 5.60
CA LYS A 58 -15.04 -4.16 5.90
C LYS A 58 -15.47 -5.28 4.94
N ASN A 59 -16.65 -5.17 4.34
CA ASN A 59 -17.17 -6.14 3.39
C ASN A 59 -16.62 -5.98 1.96
N ARG A 60 -15.74 -5.00 1.71
CA ARG A 60 -15.17 -4.74 0.38
C ARG A 60 -13.82 -5.42 0.19
N VAL A 61 -13.56 -5.89 -1.03
CA VAL A 61 -12.27 -6.48 -1.38
C VAL A 61 -11.15 -5.45 -1.23
N GLY A 62 -10.10 -5.80 -0.49
CA GLY A 62 -8.95 -4.92 -0.23
C GLY A 62 -9.16 -3.89 0.87
N SER A 63 -10.22 -4.02 1.67
CA SER A 63 -10.42 -3.25 2.89
C SER A 63 -9.43 -3.69 3.97
N CYS A 64 -9.04 -2.77 4.83
CA CYS A 64 -8.25 -3.07 6.01
C CYS A 64 -9.13 -3.62 7.15
N ASP A 65 -8.53 -4.39 8.05
CA ASP A 65 -9.14 -4.78 9.31
C ASP A 65 -9.16 -3.54 10.24
N VAL A 66 -10.30 -2.85 10.33
CA VAL A 66 -10.42 -1.57 11.07
C VAL A 66 -11.42 -1.64 12.21
N GLU A 67 -11.12 -0.94 13.29
CA GLU A 67 -12.03 -0.71 14.41
C GLU A 67 -12.09 0.77 14.76
N MET A 68 -13.22 1.19 15.32
CA MET A 68 -13.41 2.53 15.87
C MET A 68 -13.78 2.39 17.34
N ASP A 69 -13.04 3.08 18.22
CA ASP A 69 -13.39 3.12 19.64
C ASP A 69 -14.49 4.16 19.93
N LYS A 70 -14.95 4.21 21.18
CA LYS A 70 -16.06 5.09 21.59
C LYS A 70 -15.75 6.58 21.43
N ASP A 71 -14.48 6.94 21.46
CA ASP A 71 -14.02 8.32 21.28
C ASP A 71 -13.79 8.65 19.79
N GLY A 72 -14.00 7.68 18.90
CA GLY A 72 -13.88 7.83 17.45
C GLY A 72 -12.46 7.61 16.93
N HIS A 73 -11.51 7.13 17.75
CA HIS A 73 -10.19 6.79 17.24
C HIS A 73 -10.27 5.57 16.33
N ILE A 74 -9.54 5.63 15.22
CA ILE A 74 -9.49 4.53 14.25
C ILE A 74 -8.25 3.68 14.56
N THR A 75 -8.43 2.38 14.69
CA THR A 75 -7.34 1.41 14.78
C THR A 75 -7.38 0.52 13.54
N LEU A 76 -6.29 0.53 12.77
CA LEU A 76 -6.03 -0.42 11.71
C LEU A 76 -5.23 -1.59 12.29
N TRP A 77 -5.79 -2.79 12.20
CA TRP A 77 -5.16 -4.03 12.65
C TRP A 77 -4.43 -4.73 11.50
N TYR A 78 -3.21 -5.17 11.80
CA TYR A 78 -2.43 -6.09 11.00
C TYR A 78 -2.43 -7.43 11.71
N LEU A 79 -3.41 -8.25 11.37
CA LEU A 79 -3.65 -9.54 12.02
C LEU A 79 -2.86 -10.64 11.34
N LYS A 80 -2.24 -11.52 12.13
CA LYS A 80 -1.52 -12.67 11.61
C LYS A 80 -2.47 -13.53 10.77
N HIS A 81 -2.04 -13.86 9.56
CA HIS A 81 -2.81 -14.63 8.56
C HIS A 81 -4.08 -13.95 8.02
N SER A 82 -4.29 -12.64 8.21
CA SER A 82 -5.43 -11.96 7.58
C SER A 82 -5.15 -11.57 6.13
N ASN A 83 -6.23 -11.23 5.40
CA ASN A 83 -6.14 -10.69 4.04
C ASN A 83 -5.31 -9.40 4.00
N THR A 84 -5.36 -8.57 5.05
CA THR A 84 -4.53 -7.38 5.19
C THR A 84 -3.04 -7.73 5.12
N ALA A 85 -2.62 -8.77 5.84
CA ALA A 85 -1.22 -9.22 5.83
C ALA A 85 -0.78 -9.80 4.48
N LYS A 86 -1.68 -10.54 3.82
CA LYS A 86 -1.39 -11.23 2.57
C LYS A 86 -1.39 -10.31 1.34
N GLU A 87 -2.42 -9.47 1.22
CA GLU A 87 -2.70 -8.69 0.00
C GLU A 87 -2.38 -7.20 0.16
N GLY A 88 -2.10 -6.76 1.40
CA GLY A 88 -2.07 -5.35 1.75
C GLY A 88 -3.45 -4.72 1.69
N CYS A 89 -3.57 -3.51 2.23
CA CYS A 89 -4.84 -2.81 2.26
C CYS A 89 -4.63 -1.29 2.25
N SER A 90 -5.69 -0.54 1.97
CA SER A 90 -5.67 0.92 1.97
C SER A 90 -6.86 1.47 2.75
N ILE A 91 -6.63 2.53 3.52
CA ILE A 91 -7.69 3.32 4.17
C ILE A 91 -7.72 4.74 3.62
N ASP A 92 -8.93 5.28 3.56
CA ASP A 92 -9.20 6.66 3.17
C ASP A 92 -9.53 7.47 4.42
N LEU A 93 -8.67 8.44 4.74
CA LEU A 93 -8.82 9.30 5.89
C LEU A 93 -9.00 10.74 5.43
N VAL A 94 -10.01 11.44 5.93
CA VAL A 94 -10.06 12.89 5.83
C VAL A 94 -9.38 13.51 7.04
N VAL A 95 -8.64 14.58 6.80
CA VAL A 95 -7.77 15.23 7.78
C VAL A 95 -8.27 16.64 8.04
N ARG A 96 -8.28 17.02 9.32
CA ARG A 96 -8.65 18.37 9.75
C ARG A 96 -7.67 19.41 9.18
N ASP A 97 -8.18 20.38 8.43
CA ASP A 97 -7.36 21.40 7.74
C ASP A 97 -6.74 22.45 8.67
N ALA A 98 -7.35 22.66 9.85
CA ALA A 98 -6.86 23.58 10.88
C ALA A 98 -5.51 23.15 11.49
N LEU A 99 -5.03 21.96 11.14
CA LEU A 99 -3.69 21.54 11.46
C LEU A 99 -2.72 22.20 10.45
N ASP A 100 -1.77 22.97 10.97
CA ASP A 100 -0.65 23.64 10.26
C ASP A 100 -0.21 22.83 9.01
N PRO A 101 0.09 23.40 7.85
CA PRO A 101 0.75 22.65 6.77
C PRO A 101 2.04 21.91 7.20
N ASN A 102 2.68 22.31 8.30
CA ASN A 102 3.77 21.61 8.99
C ASN A 102 3.30 20.74 10.17
N SER A 103 1.99 20.61 10.36
CA SER A 103 1.40 19.86 11.44
C SER A 103 1.65 18.37 11.28
N GLU A 104 1.77 17.78 12.44
CA GLU A 104 2.09 16.40 12.67
C GLU A 104 0.96 15.50 12.12
N PHE A 105 1.34 14.40 11.46
CA PHE A 105 0.47 13.24 11.30
C PHE A 105 0.74 12.28 12.46
N PRO A 106 0.16 12.49 13.67
CA PRO A 106 0.38 11.61 14.79
C PRO A 106 -0.24 10.26 14.46
N MET A 107 0.60 9.23 14.43
CA MET A 107 0.18 7.84 14.31
C MET A 107 0.81 7.06 15.45
N ARG A 108 0.02 6.22 16.11
CA ARG A 108 0.55 5.28 17.10
C ARG A 108 0.72 3.92 16.45
N PHE A 109 1.92 3.37 16.50
CA PHE A 109 2.20 2.01 16.06
C PHE A 109 2.29 1.12 17.29
N GLY A 110 1.66 -0.04 17.28
CA GLY A 110 1.74 -0.96 18.40
C GLY A 110 1.71 -2.42 18.00
N ILE A 111 1.98 -3.25 19.00
CA ILE A 111 2.05 -4.70 18.90
C ILE A 111 1.32 -5.33 20.08
N GLN A 112 0.63 -6.43 19.82
CA GLN A 112 -0.18 -7.14 20.80
C GLN A 112 -0.04 -8.66 20.64
N HIS A 113 -0.09 -9.36 21.78
CA HIS A 113 -0.16 -10.81 21.85
C HIS A 113 -1.22 -11.24 22.87
N ASN A 114 -1.84 -12.40 22.66
CA ASN A 114 -2.82 -12.98 23.57
C ASN A 114 -2.19 -13.39 24.92
N LYS A 115 -0.88 -13.64 24.93
CA LYS A 115 -0.05 -13.85 26.13
C LYS A 115 0.93 -12.68 26.29
N GLU A 116 2.05 -12.88 26.96
CA GLU A 116 3.07 -11.85 27.11
C GLU A 116 3.84 -11.66 25.80
N LEU A 117 4.24 -10.42 25.49
CA LEU A 117 5.04 -10.11 24.30
C LEU A 117 6.39 -10.84 24.30
N THR A 118 6.91 -11.26 25.47
CA THR A 118 8.06 -12.16 25.60
C THR A 118 7.94 -13.42 24.74
N ASP A 119 6.73 -13.95 24.58
CA ASP A 119 6.47 -15.22 23.88
C ASP A 119 6.59 -15.09 22.35
N CYS A 120 6.55 -13.86 21.82
CA CYS A 120 6.49 -13.63 20.38
C CYS A 120 7.50 -12.59 19.86
N LEU A 121 8.22 -11.89 20.74
CA LEU A 121 9.28 -10.97 20.36
C LEU A 121 10.63 -11.70 20.32
N ALA A 122 11.31 -11.62 19.18
CA ALA A 122 12.67 -12.12 19.04
C ALA A 122 13.67 -11.28 19.84
N ASP A 123 14.76 -11.90 20.29
CA ASP A 123 15.78 -11.27 21.12
C ASP A 123 16.79 -10.48 20.30
N MET A 124 16.79 -9.15 20.48
CA MET A 124 17.84 -8.28 20.01
C MET A 124 18.92 -8.19 21.09
N ARG A 125 19.95 -9.01 20.93
CA ARG A 125 21.17 -8.90 21.72
C ARG A 125 21.95 -7.68 21.26
N PHE A 126 21.98 -6.66 22.10
CA PHE A 126 22.79 -5.48 21.89
C PHE A 126 24.14 -5.68 22.59
N ASP A 127 25.21 -5.83 21.83
CA ASP A 127 26.56 -5.79 22.38
C ASP A 127 26.94 -4.31 22.56
N TRP A 128 26.87 -3.88 23.80
CA TRP A 128 27.13 -2.53 24.27
C TRP A 128 28.62 -2.21 24.29
N GLU A 129 29.50 -3.22 24.29
CA GLU A 129 30.96 -3.03 24.16
C GLU A 129 31.38 -2.75 22.71
N ARG A 130 30.59 -3.21 21.73
CA ARG A 130 30.85 -3.01 20.30
C ARG A 130 29.91 -2.01 19.62
N GLU A 131 28.99 -1.41 20.37
CA GLU A 131 27.90 -0.57 19.85
C GLU A 131 27.15 -1.23 18.68
N ARG A 132 27.04 -2.56 18.69
CA ARG A 132 26.48 -3.35 17.58
C ARG A 132 25.48 -4.34 18.13
N ALA A 133 24.31 -4.41 17.49
CA ALA A 133 23.40 -5.51 17.73
C ALA A 133 23.89 -6.75 16.96
N ASP A 134 24.11 -7.85 17.67
CA ASP A 134 24.56 -9.11 17.09
C ASP A 134 23.45 -9.84 16.33
N ASN A 135 22.19 -9.41 16.52
CA ASN A 135 21.01 -10.00 15.89
C ASN A 135 20.04 -8.91 15.40
N MET A 136 20.45 -8.06 14.46
CA MET A 136 19.56 -7.02 13.91
C MET A 136 18.35 -7.61 13.16
N SER A 137 18.42 -8.86 12.71
CA SER A 137 17.28 -9.59 12.12
C SER A 137 16.18 -9.91 13.14
N ALA A 138 16.40 -9.83 14.45
CA ALA A 138 15.32 -9.97 15.44
C ALA A 138 14.14 -9.02 15.17
N MET A 139 14.41 -7.88 14.55
CA MET A 139 13.42 -6.87 14.20
C MET A 139 12.56 -7.24 12.99
N THR A 140 13.02 -8.18 12.17
CA THR A 140 12.21 -8.68 11.04
C THR A 140 11.14 -9.65 11.50
N SER A 141 11.26 -10.23 12.70
CA SER A 141 10.28 -11.18 13.25
C SER A 141 8.88 -10.58 13.46
N ASN A 142 8.78 -9.27 13.69
CA ASN A 142 7.52 -8.55 13.77
C ASN A 142 7.68 -7.21 13.06
N LEU A 143 7.35 -7.19 11.78
CA LEU A 143 7.56 -6.03 10.92
C LEU A 143 6.26 -5.66 10.18
N LEU A 144 5.87 -4.40 10.27
CA LEU A 144 4.76 -3.82 9.53
C LEU A 144 5.29 -2.82 8.52
N ALA A 145 5.07 -3.11 7.24
CA ALA A 145 5.44 -2.23 6.14
C ALA A 145 4.27 -1.39 5.67
N PHE A 146 4.53 -0.11 5.39
CA PHE A 146 3.49 0.84 5.05
C PHE A 146 3.99 1.94 4.13
N SER A 147 3.03 2.60 3.48
CA SER A 147 3.27 3.76 2.64
C SER A 147 2.13 4.77 2.77
N PHE A 148 2.37 5.96 2.23
CA PHE A 148 1.46 7.09 2.28
C PHE A 148 1.11 7.54 0.88
N SER A 149 -0.15 7.94 0.71
CA SER A 149 -0.55 8.80 -0.41
C SER A 149 -0.15 8.23 -1.78
N LEU A 150 -0.23 6.91 -1.93
CA LEU A 150 0.00 6.21 -3.18
C LEU A 150 -1.21 6.38 -4.10
N LYS A 151 -0.92 6.56 -5.39
CA LYS A 151 -1.91 6.34 -6.45
C LYS A 151 -2.18 4.84 -6.57
N ASN A 152 -3.37 4.42 -6.96
CA ASN A 152 -3.74 3.00 -7.07
C ASN A 152 -2.75 2.21 -7.93
N GLY A 153 -2.35 2.74 -9.09
CA GLY A 153 -1.34 2.08 -9.94
C GLY A 153 0.06 2.01 -9.31
N GLU A 154 0.41 2.93 -8.41
CA GLU A 154 1.64 2.83 -7.62
C GLU A 154 1.51 1.77 -6.53
N PHE A 155 0.36 1.71 -5.85
CA PHE A 155 0.06 0.71 -4.83
C PHE A 155 0.12 -0.71 -5.41
N ASP A 156 -0.57 -0.96 -6.53
CA ASP A 156 -0.56 -2.25 -7.22
C ASP A 156 0.85 -2.68 -7.61
N ARG A 157 1.71 -1.73 -8.00
CA ARG A 157 3.10 -1.99 -8.34
C ARG A 157 3.94 -2.37 -7.12
N VAL A 158 3.77 -1.69 -5.98
CA VAL A 158 4.56 -2.00 -4.77
C VAL A 158 4.09 -3.27 -4.07
N LYS A 159 2.83 -3.70 -4.25
CA LYS A 159 2.33 -5.01 -3.78
C LYS A 159 3.14 -6.19 -4.31
N GLY A 160 3.64 -6.10 -5.54
CA GLY A 160 4.52 -7.11 -6.14
C GLY A 160 5.98 -7.07 -5.65
N GLY A 161 6.29 -6.23 -4.66
CA GLY A 161 7.64 -6.03 -4.16
C GLY A 161 8.37 -4.84 -4.77
N PHE A 162 9.44 -4.43 -4.07
CA PHE A 162 10.29 -3.34 -4.50
C PHE A 162 11.30 -3.84 -5.53
N ALA A 163 10.93 -3.74 -6.81
CA ALA A 163 11.80 -4.11 -7.91
C ALA A 163 13.11 -3.29 -7.89
N GLU A 164 14.24 -3.95 -8.16
CA GLU A 164 15.52 -3.26 -8.35
C GLU A 164 15.38 -2.27 -9.52
N ARG A 165 15.85 -1.05 -9.29
CA ARG A 165 15.84 0.03 -10.25
C ARG A 165 17.25 0.37 -10.68
N HIS A 166 17.32 1.13 -11.78
CA HIS A 166 18.59 1.61 -12.32
C HIS A 166 19.41 2.35 -11.25
N LYS A 167 20.73 2.19 -11.26
CA LYS A 167 21.70 2.82 -10.34
C LYS A 167 21.50 4.33 -10.13
N LYS A 168 20.84 5.01 -11.06
CA LYS A 168 20.50 6.45 -10.99
C LYS A 168 19.56 6.81 -9.84
N PHE A 169 18.87 5.83 -9.26
CA PHE A 169 17.93 6.01 -8.16
C PHE A 169 18.56 5.79 -6.79
N CYS A 170 19.69 5.09 -6.71
CA CYS A 170 20.46 4.95 -5.48
C CYS A 170 21.06 6.29 -5.02
N GLY A 171 21.15 6.48 -3.70
CA GLY A 171 21.94 7.54 -3.09
C GLY A 171 23.43 7.20 -3.13
N ASP A 172 23.79 5.98 -2.71
CA ASP A 172 25.16 5.44 -2.71
C ASP A 172 25.17 3.99 -3.23
N VAL A 173 25.54 3.80 -4.51
CA VAL A 173 25.46 2.49 -5.18
C VAL A 173 26.42 1.45 -4.59
N PRO A 174 27.72 1.74 -4.39
CA PRO A 174 28.64 0.78 -3.79
C PRO A 174 28.13 0.27 -2.44
N LYS A 175 27.77 1.17 -1.52
CA LYS A 175 27.40 0.76 -0.16
C LYS A 175 26.04 0.07 -0.09
N CYS A 176 25.08 0.46 -0.94
CA CYS A 176 23.82 -0.25 -1.06
C CYS A 176 24.05 -1.71 -1.51
N LYS A 177 24.91 -1.92 -2.51
CA LYS A 177 25.24 -3.26 -3.01
C LYS A 177 26.05 -4.09 -2.02
N ASP A 178 27.03 -3.49 -1.36
CA ASP A 178 27.92 -4.19 -0.41
C ASP A 178 27.16 -4.79 0.79
N ARG A 179 25.96 -4.27 1.09
CA ARG A 179 25.07 -4.76 2.15
C ARG A 179 23.92 -5.65 1.65
N GLY A 180 23.89 -6.03 0.38
CA GLY A 180 22.80 -6.84 -0.19
C GLY A 180 21.52 -6.06 -0.49
N GLY A 181 21.57 -4.73 -0.47
CA GLY A 181 20.46 -3.86 -0.81
C GLY A 181 20.23 -3.71 -2.31
N LYS A 182 19.02 -3.27 -2.68
CA LYS A 182 18.61 -3.00 -4.06
C LYS A 182 18.35 -1.51 -4.25
N CYS A 183 18.77 -0.95 -5.38
CA CYS A 183 18.46 0.45 -5.68
C CYS A 183 16.94 0.61 -5.83
N LEU A 184 16.32 1.42 -4.97
CA LEU A 184 14.90 1.69 -4.99
C LEU A 184 14.61 3.07 -5.57
N GLU A 185 13.47 3.21 -6.25
CA GLU A 185 13.01 4.50 -6.76
C GLU A 185 12.54 5.43 -5.63
N VAL A 186 11.89 4.84 -4.63
CA VAL A 186 11.28 5.52 -3.48
C VAL A 186 11.62 4.74 -2.22
N GLY A 187 11.91 5.46 -1.14
CA GLY A 187 12.02 4.90 0.21
C GLY A 187 10.67 4.95 0.91
N ASP A 188 9.94 3.83 0.92
CA ASP A 188 8.75 3.63 1.74
C ASP A 188 9.16 3.17 3.16
N HIS A 189 8.22 2.90 4.06
CA HIS A 189 8.51 2.77 5.50
C HIS A 189 8.17 1.41 6.06
N SER A 190 8.85 1.05 7.13
CA SER A 190 8.48 -0.08 7.97
C SER A 190 8.76 0.22 9.43
N VAL A 191 7.98 -0.42 10.30
CA VAL A 191 8.16 -0.42 11.74
C VAL A 191 8.32 -1.85 12.22
N GLY A 192 9.28 -2.10 13.12
CA GLY A 192 9.56 -3.42 13.66
C GLY A 192 9.73 -3.42 15.17
N TRP A 193 9.46 -4.57 15.80
CA TRP A 193 9.54 -4.77 17.24
C TRP A 193 10.39 -5.98 17.60
N ALA A 194 11.25 -5.83 18.61
CA ALA A 194 11.93 -6.95 19.25
C ALA A 194 12.18 -6.66 20.74
N ARG A 195 12.57 -7.67 21.50
CA ARG A 195 12.93 -7.51 22.92
C ARG A 195 14.42 -7.21 23.07
N SER A 196 14.79 -6.43 24.08
CA SER A 196 16.17 -6.11 24.44
C SER A 196 16.27 -5.94 25.95
N GLY A 197 16.85 -6.92 26.63
CA GLY A 197 16.70 -7.04 28.09
C GLY A 197 15.22 -7.10 28.47
N ASP A 198 14.83 -6.37 29.51
CA ASP A 198 13.43 -6.30 29.98
C ASP A 198 12.51 -5.44 29.10
N TYR A 199 13.06 -4.72 28.12
CA TYR A 199 12.35 -3.70 27.36
C TYR A 199 12.04 -4.14 25.93
N ILE A 200 11.11 -3.43 25.31
CA ILE A 200 10.79 -3.57 23.89
C ILE A 200 11.54 -2.48 23.13
N ARG A 201 12.20 -2.86 22.05
CA ARG A 201 12.79 -1.96 21.06
C ARG A 201 11.86 -1.85 19.87
N VAL A 202 11.61 -0.61 19.45
CA VAL A 202 10.83 -0.29 18.25
C VAL A 202 11.73 0.40 17.26
N ASN A 203 11.76 -0.13 16.04
CA ASN A 203 12.57 0.40 14.97
C ASN A 203 11.69 0.94 13.87
N ILE A 204 12.00 2.14 13.40
CA ILE A 204 11.37 2.72 12.21
C ILE A 204 12.47 2.91 11.18
N GLN A 205 12.24 2.37 10.00
CA GLN A 205 13.23 2.35 8.93
C GLN A 205 12.57 2.53 7.58
N HIS A 206 13.36 3.04 6.64
CA HIS A 206 12.97 2.98 5.25
C HIS A 206 13.21 1.58 4.70
N ILE A 207 12.32 1.13 3.83
CA ILE A 207 12.44 -0.17 3.18
C ILE A 207 13.69 -0.15 2.30
N GLY A 208 14.52 -1.19 2.40
CA GLY A 208 15.80 -1.28 1.71
C GLY A 208 16.97 -0.61 2.42
N GLU A 209 16.80 -0.11 3.65
CA GLU A 209 17.87 0.49 4.46
C GLU A 209 18.18 -0.28 5.74
N THR A 210 19.38 -0.04 6.27
CA THR A 210 19.68 -0.36 7.66
C THR A 210 18.97 0.58 8.63
N ILE A 211 18.45 0.05 9.75
CA ILE A 211 17.67 0.72 10.79
C ILE A 211 18.13 2.16 11.04
N PHE A 212 17.21 3.11 10.80
CA PHE A 212 17.50 4.54 10.87
C PHE A 212 17.08 5.15 12.24
N TRP A 213 16.04 4.60 12.87
CA TRP A 213 15.68 4.91 14.25
C TRP A 213 15.49 3.63 15.04
N THR A 214 16.15 3.54 16.19
CA THR A 214 15.91 2.51 17.21
C THR A 214 15.52 3.18 18.50
N CYS A 215 14.39 2.82 19.06
CA CYS A 215 13.88 3.48 20.24
C CYS A 215 13.43 2.45 21.28
N GLN A 216 13.56 2.81 22.55
CA GLN A 216 13.15 1.95 23.65
C GLN A 216 11.74 2.33 24.10
N SER A 217 10.86 1.33 24.20
CA SER A 217 9.57 1.51 24.85
C SER A 217 9.75 1.78 26.34
N LYS A 218 8.84 2.57 26.92
CA LYS A 218 8.71 2.73 28.37
C LYS A 218 8.11 1.49 29.05
N VAL A 219 7.64 0.54 28.25
CA VAL A 219 6.93 -0.67 28.67
C VAL A 219 7.86 -1.88 28.57
N THR A 220 7.75 -2.80 29.53
CA THR A 220 8.48 -4.06 29.54
C THR A 220 7.79 -5.12 28.68
N HIS A 221 8.53 -6.14 28.21
CA HIS A 221 7.99 -7.19 27.34
C HIS A 221 7.04 -8.18 28.06
N ASN A 222 6.94 -8.14 29.39
CA ASN A 222 5.99 -8.94 30.18
C ASN A 222 4.54 -8.40 30.10
N ARG A 223 4.26 -7.49 29.18
CA ARG A 223 2.91 -6.97 28.92
C ARG A 223 2.30 -7.69 27.71
N HIS A 224 0.99 -7.58 27.57
CA HIS A 224 0.25 -8.09 26.40
C HIS A 224 0.31 -7.14 25.20
N GLU A 225 0.66 -5.87 25.43
CA GLU A 225 0.64 -4.82 24.41
C GLU A 225 1.74 -3.79 24.68
N ALA A 226 2.28 -3.23 23.60
CA ALA A 226 3.11 -2.04 23.64
C ALA A 226 2.86 -1.18 22.40
N ASP A 227 2.81 0.12 22.59
CA ASP A 227 2.63 1.09 21.51
C ASP A 227 3.69 2.19 21.56
N VAL A 228 3.79 2.90 20.45
CA VAL A 228 4.65 4.06 20.33
C VAL A 228 4.04 5.12 19.43
N LEU A 229 4.10 6.36 19.88
CA LEU A 229 3.64 7.52 19.12
C LEU A 229 4.75 7.96 18.16
N HIS A 230 4.40 8.19 16.90
CA HIS A 230 5.33 8.64 15.88
C HIS A 230 4.78 9.84 15.10
N HIS A 231 5.68 10.79 14.82
CA HIS A 231 5.43 12.01 14.06
C HIS A 231 6.43 12.06 12.89
N PHE A 232 5.97 11.92 11.64
CA PHE A 232 6.84 11.72 10.46
C PHE A 232 7.69 12.95 10.04
N ASP A 233 7.38 14.15 10.57
CA ASP A 233 8.05 15.41 10.20
C ASP A 233 8.87 16.06 11.34
N LYS A 234 9.00 15.39 12.49
CA LYS A 234 9.82 15.87 13.63
C LYS A 234 10.72 14.77 14.16
N GLU A 235 11.69 15.16 14.98
CA GLU A 235 12.32 14.20 15.88
C GLU A 235 11.23 13.52 16.71
N MET A 236 11.35 12.21 16.70
CA MET A 236 10.53 11.25 17.41
C MET A 236 10.46 11.59 18.91
N ASP A 237 9.25 11.78 19.47
CA ASP A 237 9.04 11.98 20.92
C ASP A 237 9.19 10.66 21.69
N PHE A 238 10.44 10.24 21.90
CA PHE A 238 10.77 8.98 22.54
C PHE A 238 11.86 9.21 23.58
N THR A 239 11.87 8.36 24.61
CA THR A 239 13.00 8.20 25.51
C THR A 239 14.04 7.28 24.88
N ASN A 240 15.32 7.67 24.87
CA ASN A 240 16.45 6.85 24.41
C ASN A 240 16.33 6.36 22.94
N CYS A 241 15.81 7.18 22.03
CA CYS A 241 15.99 6.91 20.60
C CYS A 241 17.44 7.13 20.20
N ILE A 242 18.00 6.14 19.52
CA ILE A 242 19.28 6.25 18.84
C ILE A 242 18.96 6.36 17.35
N LYS A 243 19.41 7.47 16.76
CA LYS A 243 19.38 7.67 15.32
C LYS A 243 20.71 7.17 14.75
N THR A 244 20.65 6.13 13.93
CA THR A 244 21.85 5.67 13.23
C THR A 244 22.20 6.71 12.15
N PRO A 245 23.50 7.06 11.94
CA PRO A 245 23.91 8.03 10.93
C PRO A 245 23.34 7.71 9.53
N ARG A 246 22.80 8.74 8.85
CA ARG A 246 22.10 8.68 7.54
C ARG A 246 23.02 8.55 6.33
N ASP A 247 24.23 8.05 6.48
CA ASP A 247 25.24 8.29 5.45
C ASP A 247 25.05 7.43 4.18
N TYR A 248 24.08 6.50 4.19
CA TYR A 248 23.94 5.47 3.17
C TYR A 248 22.46 5.28 2.82
N PHE A 249 22.12 5.40 1.52
CA PHE A 249 20.79 5.10 1.02
C PHE A 249 20.81 4.32 -0.30
N CYS A 250 20.05 3.23 -0.35
CA CYS A 250 19.59 2.51 -1.52
C CYS A 250 18.56 3.29 -2.37
N PHE A 251 18.14 4.47 -1.95
CA PHE A 251 17.39 5.46 -2.75
C PHE A 251 17.97 6.87 -2.57
N LYS A 252 17.53 7.86 -3.34
CA LYS A 252 17.91 9.26 -3.10
C LYS A 252 17.08 9.81 -1.94
N GLU A 253 17.68 10.52 -0.98
CA GLU A 253 16.97 11.07 0.20
C GLU A 253 15.72 11.90 -0.19
N LYS A 254 15.80 12.67 -1.27
CA LYS A 254 14.64 13.43 -1.80
C LYS A 254 13.46 12.57 -2.28
N ASN A 255 13.68 11.26 -2.44
CA ASN A 255 12.69 10.27 -2.85
C ASN A 255 12.12 9.48 -1.65
N VAL A 256 12.44 9.84 -0.40
CA VAL A 256 11.75 9.29 0.78
C VAL A 256 10.28 9.67 0.68
N ARG A 257 9.39 8.68 0.80
CA ARG A 257 7.94 8.91 0.78
C ARG A 257 7.55 9.73 2.01
N ARG A 258 6.81 10.82 1.82
CA ARG A 258 6.26 11.62 2.92
C ARG A 258 4.74 11.61 2.89
N PRO A 259 4.07 11.75 4.04
CA PRO A 259 2.62 11.90 4.06
C PRO A 259 2.22 13.11 3.21
N LYS A 260 1.23 12.91 2.35
CA LYS A 260 0.68 13.98 1.50
C LYS A 260 -0.83 14.03 1.66
N LYS A 261 -1.34 15.21 2.00
CA LYS A 261 -2.76 15.53 1.96
C LYS A 261 -3.15 16.10 0.60
N TRP A 262 -4.25 15.62 0.03
CA TRP A 262 -4.84 16.15 -1.20
C TRP A 262 -6.12 16.88 -0.86
N ARG A 263 -6.17 18.18 -1.16
CA ARG A 263 -7.37 18.98 -0.93
C ARG A 263 -8.55 18.41 -1.72
N ILE A 264 -9.70 18.31 -1.06
CA ILE A 264 -10.95 17.89 -1.68
C ILE A 264 -11.63 19.13 -2.27
N THR A 265 -11.99 19.04 -3.55
CA THR A 265 -12.74 20.07 -4.28
C THR A 265 -13.99 19.49 -4.95
N ASP A 266 -14.41 18.30 -4.55
CA ASP A 266 -15.69 17.72 -4.96
C ASP A 266 -16.82 18.59 -4.41
N GLU A 267 -17.71 19.05 -5.29
CA GLU A 267 -18.82 19.94 -4.93
C GLU A 267 -19.84 19.26 -4.01
N ASP A 268 -19.93 17.92 -4.07
CA ASP A 268 -20.82 17.13 -3.21
C ASP A 268 -20.25 16.95 -1.80
N TYR A 269 -18.97 17.26 -1.59
CA TYR A 269 -18.33 17.19 -0.28
C TYR A 269 -18.45 18.52 0.46
N THR A 270 -19.23 18.54 1.54
CA THR A 270 -19.64 19.79 2.20
C THR A 270 -18.88 20.10 3.49
N ASP A 271 -18.10 19.16 4.03
CA ASP A 271 -17.34 19.37 5.26
C ASP A 271 -16.12 20.28 5.00
N LYS A 272 -16.08 21.41 5.70
CA LYS A 272 -15.01 22.41 5.59
C LYS A 272 -13.90 22.23 6.61
N GLU A 273 -14.16 21.47 7.66
CA GLU A 273 -13.20 21.21 8.72
C GLU A 273 -12.23 20.10 8.29
N TYR A 274 -12.75 19.04 7.68
CA TYR A 274 -12.01 17.89 7.17
C TYR A 274 -11.75 18.02 5.66
N SER A 275 -11.04 19.10 5.33
CA SER A 275 -10.63 19.59 4.00
C SER A 275 -10.01 18.65 2.97
N SER A 276 -9.28 17.66 3.47
CA SER A 276 -8.21 17.03 2.71
C SER A 276 -8.21 15.53 2.90
N LEU A 277 -7.99 14.80 1.81
CA LEU A 277 -7.82 13.35 1.81
C LEU A 277 -6.36 12.98 2.08
N PHE A 278 -6.15 12.03 2.98
CA PHE A 278 -4.92 11.32 3.24
C PHE A 278 -5.20 9.82 3.09
N THR A 279 -4.31 9.10 2.41
CA THR A 279 -4.44 7.64 2.27
C THR A 279 -3.26 6.96 2.93
N PHE A 280 -3.55 5.92 3.70
CA PHE A 280 -2.56 5.10 4.36
C PHE A 280 -2.65 3.68 3.83
N HIS A 281 -1.50 3.07 3.56
CA HIS A 281 -1.42 1.79 2.87
C HIS A 281 -0.57 0.84 3.71
N ILE A 282 -1.16 -0.28 4.11
CA ILE A 282 -0.39 -1.43 4.57
C ILE A 282 0.07 -2.18 3.33
N LEU A 283 1.38 -2.43 3.27
CA LEU A 283 1.96 -3.23 2.19
C LEU A 283 1.87 -4.72 2.58
N PRO A 284 1.61 -5.61 1.61
CA PRO A 284 1.61 -7.05 1.89
C PRO A 284 2.99 -7.50 2.35
N ILE A 285 3.02 -8.60 3.10
CA ILE A 285 4.27 -9.20 3.58
C ILE A 285 5.23 -9.57 2.43
N THR A 286 4.66 -9.98 1.30
CA THR A 286 5.39 -10.31 0.06
C THR A 286 6.12 -9.11 -0.53
N SER A 287 5.62 -7.88 -0.32
CA SER A 287 6.32 -6.67 -0.77
C SER A 287 7.69 -6.53 -0.12
N MET A 288 7.84 -7.05 1.09
CA MET A 288 9.00 -6.87 1.95
C MET A 288 10.03 -7.99 1.82
N GLN A 289 9.56 -9.21 1.55
CA GLN A 289 10.36 -10.44 1.54
C GLN A 289 11.67 -10.26 0.78
N THR A 290 11.63 -9.99 -0.52
CA THR A 290 12.87 -9.99 -1.33
C THR A 290 13.83 -8.84 -0.98
N SER A 291 13.33 -7.72 -0.48
CA SER A 291 14.18 -6.57 -0.15
C SER A 291 14.80 -6.68 1.24
N MET A 292 14.11 -7.31 2.20
CA MET A 292 14.59 -7.43 3.57
C MET A 292 15.32 -8.73 3.87
N GLN A 293 14.95 -9.84 3.23
CA GLN A 293 15.67 -11.11 3.32
C GLN A 293 17.13 -10.97 2.90
N ASN A 294 17.39 -10.24 1.81
CA ASN A 294 18.75 -10.07 1.31
C ASN A 294 19.56 -9.07 2.15
N LEU A 295 18.91 -8.01 2.65
CA LEU A 295 19.59 -6.95 3.42
C LEU A 295 19.91 -7.37 4.87
N TRP A 296 19.02 -8.13 5.52
CA TRP A 296 19.10 -8.40 6.95
C TRP A 296 19.39 -9.86 7.31
N ILE A 297 18.85 -10.78 6.53
CA ILE A 297 18.95 -12.22 6.80
C ILE A 297 20.13 -12.83 6.02
N GLU A 298 20.66 -12.08 5.04
CA GLU A 298 21.74 -12.47 4.13
C GLU A 298 21.43 -13.78 3.39
N CYS A 299 20.18 -13.95 2.95
CA CYS A 299 19.72 -15.17 2.27
C CYS A 299 20.52 -15.53 1.00
N ASP A 300 21.14 -14.53 0.36
CA ASP A 300 22.04 -14.75 -0.77
C ASP A 300 23.33 -15.52 -0.38
N LYS A 301 23.67 -15.55 0.92
CA LYS A 301 24.84 -16.26 1.47
C LYS A 301 24.48 -17.56 2.18
N ASP A 302 23.25 -17.67 2.69
CA ASP A 302 22.77 -18.83 3.44
C ASP A 302 21.26 -18.98 3.25
N ALA A 303 20.89 -19.65 2.16
CA ALA A 303 19.50 -19.81 1.72
C ALA A 303 18.69 -20.78 2.61
N ASP A 304 19.36 -21.57 3.45
CA ASP A 304 18.74 -22.61 4.27
C ASP A 304 18.14 -22.05 5.59
N LYS A 305 18.33 -20.77 5.89
CA LYS A 305 17.69 -20.13 7.06
C LYS A 305 16.18 -20.12 6.89
N GLU A 306 15.45 -20.42 7.95
CA GLU A 306 13.97 -20.41 7.96
C GLU A 306 13.38 -19.06 7.49
N ASP A 307 14.04 -17.96 7.87
CA ASP A 307 13.68 -16.60 7.48
C ASP A 307 13.88 -16.30 5.97
N CYS A 308 14.58 -17.16 5.23
CA CYS A 308 14.81 -17.09 3.79
C CYS A 308 13.75 -17.84 2.97
N ASN A 309 12.84 -18.55 3.61
CA ASN A 309 11.74 -19.22 2.93
C ASN A 309 10.80 -18.17 2.30
N GLU A 310 10.27 -18.45 1.11
CA GLU A 310 9.23 -17.63 0.45
C GLU A 310 7.96 -17.49 1.31
N ASN A 311 7.77 -18.38 2.30
CA ASN A 311 6.68 -18.34 3.26
C ASN A 311 7.08 -17.83 4.64
N ALA A 312 8.28 -17.25 4.81
CA ALA A 312 8.72 -16.72 6.09
C ALA A 312 7.73 -15.65 6.61
N ALA A 313 7.26 -15.85 7.84
CA ALA A 313 6.33 -14.95 8.48
C ALA A 313 7.08 -13.84 9.24
N PHE A 314 7.08 -12.62 8.71
CA PHE A 314 7.51 -11.41 9.42
C PHE A 314 6.50 -10.90 10.47
N GLN A 315 5.74 -11.81 11.05
CA GLN A 315 4.78 -11.55 12.12
C GLN A 315 4.68 -12.77 13.02
N GLN A 316 5.45 -12.77 14.10
CA GLN A 316 5.40 -13.80 15.13
C GLN A 316 4.24 -13.56 16.11
N CYS A 317 4.07 -12.32 16.58
CA CYS A 317 2.98 -11.90 17.46
C CYS A 317 1.62 -11.92 16.75
N ASP A 318 0.54 -11.99 17.52
CA ASP A 318 -0.81 -12.18 16.96
C ASP A 318 -1.26 -10.97 16.14
N LYS A 319 -0.94 -9.75 16.60
CA LYS A 319 -1.45 -8.51 16.01
C LYS A 319 -0.42 -7.39 16.09
N MET A 320 -0.34 -6.59 15.04
CA MET A 320 0.25 -5.24 15.07
C MET A 320 -0.84 -4.24 14.71
N PHE A 321 -0.68 -2.96 15.04
CA PHE A 321 -1.70 -1.96 14.75
C PHE A 321 -1.14 -0.57 14.47
N VAL A 322 -1.95 0.22 13.76
CA VAL A 322 -1.76 1.66 13.57
C VAL A 322 -3.02 2.38 14.05
N LYS A 323 -2.88 3.23 15.05
CA LYS A 323 -3.98 4.03 15.62
C LYS A 323 -3.90 5.48 15.18
N PHE A 324 -5.01 6.00 14.66
CA PHE A 324 -5.20 7.35 14.18
C PHE A 324 -6.10 8.14 15.14
N PRO A 325 -5.65 9.30 15.66
CA PRO A 325 -6.46 10.10 16.55
C PRO A 325 -7.65 10.78 15.88
N PHE A 326 -8.84 10.65 16.47
CA PHE A 326 -10.11 11.20 15.93
C PHE A 326 -10.09 12.72 15.74
N TYR A 327 -9.36 13.43 16.62
CA TYR A 327 -9.24 14.90 16.56
C TYR A 327 -8.40 15.39 15.37
N VAL A 328 -7.73 14.48 14.66
CA VAL A 328 -6.99 14.74 13.42
C VAL A 328 -7.65 14.08 12.22
N PHE A 329 -8.03 12.81 12.38
CA PHE A 329 -8.46 11.94 11.30
C PHE A 329 -9.90 11.48 11.49
N LYS A 330 -10.65 11.44 10.38
CA LYS A 330 -11.89 10.66 10.27
C LYS A 330 -11.77 9.73 9.08
N MET A 331 -12.38 8.55 9.17
CA MET A 331 -12.37 7.58 8.06
C MET A 331 -13.51 7.86 7.09
N LEU A 332 -13.23 7.81 5.79
CA LEU A 332 -14.28 7.75 4.77
C LEU A 332 -14.71 6.29 4.57
N VAL A 333 -16.01 6.10 4.51
CA VAL A 333 -16.69 4.82 4.33
C VAL A 333 -17.73 4.92 3.21
N PRO A 334 -18.20 3.78 2.70
CA PRO A 334 -19.28 3.75 1.73
C PRO A 334 -20.54 4.46 2.22
N ASP A 335 -21.23 5.14 1.31
CA ASP A 335 -22.55 5.69 1.58
C ASP A 335 -23.65 4.83 0.94
N ASP A 336 -24.40 4.12 1.79
CA ASP A 336 -25.54 3.30 1.37
C ASP A 336 -26.71 4.10 0.83
N SER A 337 -26.80 5.40 1.16
CA SER A 337 -27.91 6.25 0.69
C SER A 337 -27.84 6.49 -0.82
N VAL A 338 -26.64 6.45 -1.41
CA VAL A 338 -26.39 6.62 -2.85
C VAL A 338 -26.75 5.35 -3.63
N ASN A 339 -26.58 4.15 -3.03
CA ASN A 339 -26.89 2.88 -3.70
C ASN A 339 -28.39 2.52 -3.73
N LYS A 340 -29.22 3.14 -2.87
CA LYS A 340 -30.68 2.93 -2.90
C LYS A 340 -31.40 3.66 -4.04
N GLN A 341 -30.74 4.55 -4.77
CA GLN A 341 -31.36 5.35 -5.85
C GLN A 341 -31.11 4.85 -7.28
N THR A 342 -30.30 3.80 -7.48
CA THR A 342 -30.00 3.31 -8.83
C THR A 342 -30.28 1.81 -8.97
N THR A 343 -31.55 1.43 -8.87
CA THR A 343 -32.02 0.12 -9.33
C THR A 343 -33.30 0.31 -10.17
N THR A 344 -33.18 1.06 -11.26
CA THR A 344 -34.11 0.89 -12.38
C THR A 344 -33.43 -0.05 -13.35
N GLU A 345 -33.78 -1.34 -13.27
CA GLU A 345 -33.37 -2.35 -14.24
C GLU A 345 -33.79 -1.90 -15.65
N LYS A 346 -32.81 -1.50 -16.47
CA LYS A 346 -32.95 -1.64 -17.92
C LYS A 346 -32.58 -3.07 -18.26
N THR A 347 -33.57 -3.93 -18.31
CA THR A 347 -33.49 -5.27 -18.92
C THR A 347 -33.00 -5.09 -20.36
N THR A 348 -31.71 -5.32 -20.58
CA THR A 348 -31.15 -5.53 -21.92
C THR A 348 -30.98 -7.02 -22.05
N THR A 349 -31.89 -7.63 -22.81
CA THR A 349 -31.85 -9.05 -23.16
C THR A 349 -30.57 -9.33 -23.94
N MET A 350 -29.55 -9.86 -23.27
CA MET A 350 -28.45 -10.54 -23.96
C MET A 350 -28.88 -11.97 -24.22
N VAL A 351 -28.91 -12.34 -25.51
CA VAL A 351 -29.00 -13.72 -25.96
C VAL A 351 -27.73 -14.45 -25.51
N THR A 352 -27.88 -15.38 -24.57
CA THR A 352 -26.82 -16.26 -24.09
C THR A 352 -26.58 -17.39 -25.09
N CYS A 353 -25.34 -17.53 -25.55
CA CYS A 353 -24.83 -18.82 -26.02
C CYS A 353 -24.38 -19.63 -24.78
N PRO A 354 -24.77 -20.90 -24.63
CA PRO A 354 -24.35 -21.71 -23.49
C PRO A 354 -22.87 -22.07 -23.61
N THR A 355 -22.08 -21.65 -22.62
CA THR A 355 -20.74 -22.21 -22.35
C THR A 355 -20.89 -23.49 -21.54
N CYS A 356 -20.26 -24.57 -22.01
CA CYS A 356 -20.03 -25.78 -21.24
C CYS A 356 -19.02 -25.52 -20.12
N ASP A 357 -19.36 -25.98 -18.91
CA ASP A 357 -18.54 -25.96 -17.71
C ASP A 357 -17.63 -27.22 -17.68
N PRO A 358 -16.30 -27.11 -17.51
CA PRO A 358 -15.40 -28.27 -17.47
C PRO A 358 -15.25 -28.94 -16.09
N TYR A 359 -16.06 -28.62 -15.08
CA TYR A 359 -15.96 -29.27 -13.76
C TYR A 359 -17.30 -29.78 -13.22
N VAL A 360 -17.85 -30.82 -13.85
CA VAL A 360 -18.85 -31.69 -13.21
C VAL A 360 -18.49 -33.15 -13.47
N ASN A 361 -18.26 -33.89 -12.38
CA ASN A 361 -18.10 -35.34 -12.37
C ASN A 361 -19.36 -36.01 -12.96
N CYS A 362 -19.22 -36.67 -14.10
CA CYS A 362 -20.22 -37.61 -14.61
C CYS A 362 -19.85 -39.04 -14.17
N PRO A 363 -20.69 -39.73 -13.39
CA PRO A 363 -20.50 -41.15 -13.11
C PRO A 363 -20.92 -42.01 -14.31
N ASP A 364 -20.04 -42.96 -14.65
CA ASP A 364 -20.21 -44.20 -15.41
C ASP A 364 -21.44 -44.32 -16.34
N ILE A 365 -21.24 -43.98 -17.62
CA ILE A 365 -22.02 -44.55 -18.73
C ILE A 365 -21.08 -44.89 -19.87
N ASP A 366 -21.07 -46.17 -20.24
CA ASP A 366 -20.34 -46.76 -21.36
C ASP A 366 -20.64 -46.02 -22.69
N CYS A 367 -19.61 -45.46 -23.31
CA CYS A 367 -19.64 -45.00 -24.70
C CYS A 367 -18.64 -45.83 -25.53
N PRO A 368 -19.10 -46.50 -26.59
CA PRO A 368 -18.26 -47.35 -27.43
C PRO A 368 -17.29 -46.54 -28.27
N SER A 369 -16.09 -47.08 -28.40
CA SER A 369 -15.00 -46.63 -29.27
C SER A 369 -15.46 -46.56 -30.74
N PHE A 370 -15.25 -45.43 -31.43
CA PHE A 370 -14.87 -45.37 -32.86
C PHE A 370 -14.72 -43.90 -33.35
N PHE A 371 -13.61 -43.63 -34.05
CA PHE A 371 -13.21 -42.45 -34.86
C PHE A 371 -12.62 -41.18 -34.19
N GLY A 372 -11.27 -41.17 -34.14
CA GLY A 372 -10.39 -40.20 -34.82
C GLY A 372 -10.51 -38.69 -34.50
N CYS A 373 -9.62 -38.19 -33.62
CA CYS A 373 -9.26 -36.77 -33.58
C CYS A 373 -8.22 -36.45 -34.67
N PRO A 374 -8.43 -35.47 -35.56
CA PRO A 374 -7.36 -34.87 -36.33
C PRO A 374 -6.60 -33.82 -35.48
N ASP A 375 -5.28 -33.79 -35.64
CA ASP A 375 -4.38 -32.79 -35.08
C ASP A 375 -4.83 -31.36 -35.43
N VAL A 376 -4.91 -30.49 -34.43
CA VAL A 376 -5.01 -29.04 -34.64
C VAL A 376 -3.90 -28.35 -33.87
N ASP A 377 -3.00 -27.76 -34.65
CA ASP A 377 -1.89 -26.91 -34.26
C ASP A 377 -2.30 -25.80 -33.29
N CYS A 378 -1.56 -25.70 -32.17
CA CYS A 378 -1.53 -24.50 -31.33
C CYS A 378 -0.71 -23.41 -32.01
N PRO A 379 -1.27 -22.24 -32.39
CA PRO A 379 -0.44 -21.13 -32.81
C PRO A 379 0.23 -20.44 -31.61
N ALA A 380 1.54 -20.29 -31.75
CA ALA A 380 2.45 -19.61 -30.84
C ALA A 380 1.99 -18.19 -30.46
N LYS A 381 2.33 -17.82 -29.21
CA LYS A 381 2.25 -16.46 -28.65
C LYS A 381 2.81 -15.44 -29.63
N LYS A 382 1.95 -14.51 -30.08
CA LYS A 382 2.34 -13.33 -30.84
C LYS A 382 2.14 -12.10 -29.95
N ASP A 383 3.23 -11.37 -29.72
CA ASP A 383 3.27 -10.09 -29.01
C ASP A 383 2.23 -9.11 -29.56
N SER A 384 1.24 -8.76 -28.76
CA SER A 384 0.30 -7.68 -29.10
C SER A 384 0.88 -6.33 -28.69
N LYS A 385 1.65 -5.71 -29.59
CA LYS A 385 1.72 -4.25 -29.64
C LYS A 385 0.32 -3.74 -29.96
N LYS A 386 -0.40 -3.20 -28.97
CA LYS A 386 -1.65 -2.48 -29.20
C LYS A 386 -1.33 -1.15 -29.89
N THR A 387 -1.49 -1.12 -31.20
CA THR A 387 -1.61 0.12 -31.98
C THR A 387 -3.04 0.63 -31.78
N LEU A 388 -3.19 1.80 -31.16
CA LEU A 388 -4.46 2.50 -31.04
C LEU A 388 -4.84 3.05 -32.42
N GLN A 389 -5.73 2.39 -33.16
CA GLN A 389 -6.36 3.00 -34.34
C GLN A 389 -7.52 3.87 -33.87
N ILE A 390 -7.35 5.19 -33.98
CA ILE A 390 -8.43 6.16 -33.85
C ILE A 390 -9.06 6.33 -35.24
N THR A 391 -10.26 5.80 -35.44
CA THR A 391 -11.07 6.06 -36.62
C THR A 391 -11.77 7.41 -36.44
N LEU A 392 -11.31 8.44 -37.16
CA LEU A 392 -11.95 9.75 -37.20
C LEU A 392 -13.08 9.73 -38.25
N VAL A 393 -14.33 9.72 -37.80
CA VAL A 393 -15.49 9.92 -38.69
C VAL A 393 -15.70 11.41 -38.86
N ILE A 394 -15.35 11.95 -40.04
CA ILE A 394 -15.62 13.33 -40.41
C ILE A 394 -17.02 13.37 -41.04
N VAL A 395 -18.00 13.91 -40.31
CA VAL A 395 -19.30 14.30 -40.87
C VAL A 395 -19.12 15.68 -41.50
N GLY A 396 -19.08 15.72 -42.83
CA GLY A 396 -19.05 16.96 -43.59
C GLY A 396 -20.46 17.53 -43.75
N SER A 397 -20.77 18.61 -43.05
CA SER A 397 -21.93 19.44 -43.35
C SER A 397 -21.55 20.44 -44.44
N ILE A 398 -22.07 20.21 -45.64
CA ILE A 398 -22.14 21.18 -46.73
C ILE A 398 -23.22 22.20 -46.36
N ILE A 399 -22.87 23.48 -46.31
CA ILE A 399 -23.84 24.59 -46.43
C ILE A 399 -23.38 25.42 -47.63
N LEU A 400 -24.34 25.65 -48.53
CA LEU A 400 -24.28 26.42 -49.78
C LEU A 400 -23.71 27.82 -49.62
#